data_AF-A0A382KDL5-F1
#
_entry.id   AF-A0A382KDL5-F1
#
_cell.length_a   1.000
_cell.length_b   1.000
_cell.length_c   1.000
_cell.angle_alpha   90.00
_cell.angle_beta   90.00
_cell.angle_gamma   90.00
#
_symmetry.space_group_name_H-M   'P 1'
#
loop_
_entity.id
_entity.type
_entity.pdbx_description
1 polymer ?
#
loop_
_entity_poly.entity_id
_entity_poly.type
_entity_poly.pdbx_seq_one_letter_code
_entity_poly.pdbx_strand_id
1 'polypeptide(L)'
;MTLTIAALAPLLAVFALLVLCRWPATRAMPFAYVVVVAVGIAAWEMDPIVVMAASLKGGMIALTLLWIILPALALLYTLRETGGMAVIRAGFHDISPDARVQALIVAWLFGSFMEGAAGFGTPAAIAGPLLVALGFPPLAACASALIIQSTPVTFGAVGTPIIIGMGEALNVPSVLEVVDASSVTYDAFIAGIGARAATVHAICGLLVPFMLLAVLGRMFGRDRSARTALSIWPFALFAAVAFVVPYLAVAWLLGPEFPSLLGSLVALAIVVPAARRGFLLDGEPVWTFAPTEDWEPTWTSEGTTTSRETNESRSSSGELPGPVHGEIGLLRAWSPYIVAASILVITRLYVLPLRGWLQSVELTWESILGTS
;
A
#
# COMPACT_ATOMS: atom_id res chain seq x y z
N MET A 1 11.59 13.58 31.45
CA MET A 1 10.14 13.61 31.15
C MET A 1 9.78 14.74 30.20
N THR A 2 10.24 15.98 30.44
CA THR A 2 9.98 17.15 29.58
C THR A 2 10.45 16.97 28.13
N LEU A 3 11.69 16.51 27.91
CA LEU A 3 12.22 16.23 26.57
C LEU A 3 11.47 15.08 25.87
N THR A 4 11.00 14.08 26.62
CA THR A 4 10.20 12.98 26.08
C THR A 4 8.86 13.47 25.55
N ILE A 5 8.17 14.32 26.31
CA ILE A 5 6.90 14.93 25.89
C ILE A 5 7.13 15.84 24.69
N ALA A 6 8.19 16.63 24.71
CA ALA A 6 8.53 17.51 23.61
C ALA A 6 8.85 16.72 22.32
N ALA A 7 9.50 15.56 22.43
CA ALA A 7 9.80 14.70 21.28
C ALA A 7 8.54 14.04 20.70
N LEU A 8 7.55 13.77 21.57
CA LEU A 8 6.25 13.23 21.17
C LEU A 8 5.29 14.30 20.64
N ALA A 9 5.52 15.58 20.94
CA ALA A 9 4.57 16.65 20.65
C ALA A 9 4.16 16.74 19.17
N PRO A 10 5.07 16.60 18.18
CA PRO A 10 4.68 16.55 16.77
C PRO A 10 3.74 15.39 16.43
N LEU A 11 4.03 14.18 16.94
CA LEU A 11 3.19 13.00 16.73
C LEU A 11 1.81 13.18 17.38
N LEU A 12 1.78 13.71 18.61
CA LEU A 12 0.54 13.99 19.32
C LEU A 12 -0.30 15.06 18.60
N ALA A 13 0.35 16.08 18.03
CA ALA A 13 -0.33 17.10 17.23
C ALA A 13 -0.93 16.49 15.95
N VAL A 14 -0.19 15.68 15.20
CA VAL A 14 -0.71 14.98 14.01
C VAL A 14 -1.90 14.09 14.40
N PHE A 15 -1.75 13.29 15.46
CA PHE A 15 -2.83 12.41 15.93
C PHE A 15 -4.07 13.21 16.34
N ALA A 16 -3.91 14.25 17.16
CA ALA A 16 -5.02 15.08 17.59
C ALA A 16 -5.73 15.75 16.41
N LEU A 17 -4.99 16.33 15.47
CA LEU A 17 -5.57 17.04 14.34
C LEU A 17 -6.24 16.11 13.32
N LEU A 18 -5.60 14.99 12.98
CA LEU A 18 -6.14 14.06 11.97
C LEU A 18 -7.22 13.13 12.53
N VAL A 19 -7.04 12.61 13.75
CA VAL A 19 -7.94 11.58 14.31
C VAL A 19 -9.06 12.21 15.11
N LEU A 20 -8.74 13.12 16.04
CA LEU A 20 -9.73 13.71 16.93
C LEU A 20 -10.47 14.87 16.27
N CYS A 21 -9.75 15.82 15.68
CA CYS A 21 -10.33 16.98 15.00
C CYS A 21 -10.76 16.69 13.57
N ARG A 22 -10.33 15.55 12.99
CA ARG A 22 -10.67 15.11 11.62
C ARG A 22 -10.31 16.14 10.55
N TRP A 23 -9.23 16.90 10.77
CA TRP A 23 -8.75 17.86 9.79
C TRP A 23 -8.13 17.16 8.60
N PRO A 24 -8.24 17.72 7.39
CA PRO A 24 -7.53 17.19 6.23
C PRO A 24 -6.02 17.35 6.43
N ALA A 25 -5.24 16.39 5.92
CA ALA A 25 -3.78 16.40 6.01
C ALA A 25 -3.13 17.68 5.46
N THR A 26 -3.75 18.29 4.44
CA THR A 26 -3.33 19.58 3.87
C THR A 26 -3.30 20.73 4.88
N ARG A 27 -4.08 20.64 5.97
CA ARG A 27 -4.07 21.61 7.08
C ARG A 27 -3.29 21.10 8.29
N ALA A 28 -3.42 19.82 8.62
CA ALA A 28 -2.80 19.24 9.81
C ALA A 28 -1.27 19.17 9.71
N MET A 29 -0.71 18.80 8.54
CA MET A 29 0.73 18.60 8.38
C MET A 29 1.54 19.90 8.47
N PRO A 30 1.13 21.03 7.85
CA PRO A 30 1.80 22.32 8.07
C PRO A 30 1.78 22.77 9.53
N PHE A 31 0.67 22.53 10.24
CA PHE A 31 0.59 22.86 11.66
C PHE A 31 1.54 21.98 12.49
N ALA A 32 1.58 20.68 12.24
CA ALA A 32 2.52 19.78 12.90
C ALA A 32 3.98 20.17 12.64
N TYR A 33 4.29 20.63 11.42
CA TYR A 33 5.62 21.17 11.10
C TYR A 33 5.97 22.40 11.96
N VAL A 34 5.03 23.34 12.15
CA VAL A 34 5.24 24.49 13.05
C VAL A 34 5.50 24.02 14.48
N VAL A 35 4.80 22.97 14.95
CA VAL A 35 5.06 22.35 16.25
C VAL A 35 6.48 21.78 16.32
N VAL A 36 6.94 21.04 15.30
CA VAL A 36 8.33 20.53 15.23
C VAL A 36 9.34 21.66 15.33
N VAL A 37 9.17 22.73 14.55
CA VAL A 37 10.07 23.90 14.55
C VAL A 37 10.10 24.57 15.92
N ALA A 38 8.92 24.82 16.51
CA ALA A 38 8.81 25.43 17.83
C ALA A 38 9.48 24.57 18.90
N VAL A 39 9.29 23.25 18.84
CA VAL A 39 9.91 22.29 19.75
C VAL A 39 11.44 22.28 19.57
N GLY A 40 11.95 22.23 18.33
CA GLY A 40 13.38 22.24 18.05
C GLY A 40 14.08 23.49 18.60
N ILE A 41 13.47 24.66 18.44
CA ILE A 41 14.03 25.92 18.95
C ILE A 41 13.88 26.03 20.48
N ALA A 42 12.69 25.73 21.03
CA ALA A 42 12.41 26.02 22.44
C ALA A 42 12.88 24.94 23.41
N ALA A 43 12.88 23.66 23.02
CA ALA A 43 13.23 22.55 23.90
C ALA A 43 14.59 21.92 23.59
N TRP A 44 15.06 21.99 22.34
CA TRP A 44 16.40 21.53 21.94
C TRP A 44 17.39 22.67 21.70
N GLU A 45 16.94 23.92 21.83
CA GLU A 45 17.79 25.12 21.69
C GLU A 45 18.58 25.12 20.36
N MET A 46 17.99 24.55 19.31
CA MET A 46 18.64 24.46 18.00
C MET A 46 18.81 25.85 17.38
N ASP A 47 19.96 26.09 16.75
CA ASP A 47 20.20 27.29 15.96
C ASP A 47 19.12 27.40 14.86
N PRO A 48 18.39 28.54 14.76
CA PRO A 48 17.40 28.76 13.71
C PRO A 48 17.92 28.52 12.29
N ILE A 49 19.21 28.74 12.02
CA ILE A 49 19.82 28.47 10.71
C ILE A 49 19.85 26.97 10.43
N VAL A 50 20.19 26.14 11.43
CA VAL A 50 20.17 24.68 11.34
C VAL A 50 18.74 24.18 11.11
N VAL A 51 17.77 24.76 11.81
CA VAL A 51 16.35 24.41 11.60
C VAL A 51 15.92 24.75 10.16
N MET A 52 16.28 25.93 9.65
CA MET A 52 15.96 26.31 8.27
C MET A 52 16.65 25.41 7.23
N ALA A 53 17.91 25.05 7.45
CA ALA A 53 18.64 24.12 6.59
C ALA A 53 18.01 22.72 6.59
N ALA A 54 17.63 22.20 7.76
CA ALA A 54 16.90 20.93 7.89
C ALA A 54 15.55 20.97 7.17
N SER A 55 14.84 22.09 7.22
CA SER A 55 13.58 22.28 6.48
C SER A 55 13.78 22.27 4.96
N LEU A 56 14.84 22.90 4.45
CA LEU A 56 15.21 22.84 3.03
C LEU A 56 15.59 21.42 2.61
N LYS A 57 16.38 20.71 3.44
CA LYS A 57 16.68 19.28 3.24
C LYS A 57 15.40 18.45 3.18
N GLY A 58 14.47 18.66 4.10
CA GLY A 58 13.15 18.00 4.09
C GLY A 58 12.35 18.28 2.80
N GLY A 59 12.41 19.52 2.30
CA GLY A 59 11.80 19.89 1.02
C GLY A 59 12.43 19.16 -0.18
N MET A 60 13.76 19.00 -0.20
CA MET A 60 14.45 18.21 -1.22
C MET A 60 14.07 16.73 -1.15
N ILE A 61 14.03 16.15 0.05
CA ILE A 61 13.57 14.77 0.26
C ILE A 61 12.16 14.61 -0.29
N ALA A 62 11.25 15.55 0.00
CA ALA A 62 9.88 15.52 -0.55
C ALA A 62 9.86 15.57 -2.09
N LEU A 63 10.73 16.36 -2.72
CA LEU A 63 10.86 16.39 -4.18
C LEU A 63 11.36 15.06 -4.74
N THR A 64 12.32 14.40 -4.07
CA THR A 64 12.78 13.05 -4.42
C THR A 64 11.65 12.03 -4.32
N LEU A 65 10.79 12.11 -3.29
CA LEU A 65 9.60 11.27 -3.20
C LEU A 65 8.65 11.51 -4.37
N LEU A 66 8.38 12.78 -4.73
CA LEU A 66 7.54 13.11 -5.88
C LEU A 66 8.12 12.55 -7.19
N TRP A 67 9.44 12.52 -7.35
CA TRP A 67 10.11 11.92 -8.51
C TRP A 67 9.84 10.41 -8.65
N ILE A 68 9.65 9.69 -7.54
CA ILE A 68 9.29 8.26 -7.55
C ILE A 68 7.78 8.08 -7.77
N ILE A 69 6.97 8.89 -7.09
CA ILE A 69 5.51 8.75 -7.09
C ILE A 69 4.90 9.15 -8.43
N LEU A 70 5.37 10.24 -9.05
CA LEU A 70 4.77 10.76 -10.30
C LEU A 70 4.83 9.73 -11.45
N PRO A 71 5.96 9.04 -11.74
CA PRO A 71 5.99 7.96 -12.72
C PRO A 71 5.13 6.76 -12.35
N ALA A 72 5.07 6.37 -11.07
CA ALA A 72 4.21 5.28 -10.61
C ALA A 72 2.71 5.61 -10.81
N LEU A 73 2.32 6.85 -10.50
CA LEU A 73 0.98 7.35 -10.78
C LEU A 73 0.72 7.46 -12.28
N ALA A 74 1.69 7.93 -13.07
CA ALA A 74 1.56 7.98 -14.52
C ALA A 74 1.35 6.58 -15.12
N LEU A 75 2.04 5.56 -14.61
CA LEU A 75 1.82 4.16 -14.98
C LEU A 75 0.40 3.72 -14.66
N LEU A 76 -0.05 3.97 -13.41
CA LEU A 76 -1.41 3.67 -12.97
C LEU A 76 -2.47 4.36 -13.85
N TYR A 77 -2.34 5.66 -14.11
CA TYR A 77 -3.25 6.41 -14.96
C TYR A 77 -3.20 5.91 -16.41
N THR A 78 -2.02 5.55 -16.92
CA THR A 78 -1.90 4.95 -18.26
C THR A 78 -2.70 3.64 -18.34
N LEU A 79 -2.61 2.74 -17.35
CA LEU A 79 -3.43 1.53 -17.34
C LEU A 79 -4.93 1.84 -17.20
N ARG A 80 -5.29 2.91 -16.50
CA ARG A 80 -6.68 3.36 -16.38
C ARG A 80 -7.23 3.82 -17.74
N GLU A 81 -6.52 4.73 -18.41
CA GLU A 81 -6.94 5.33 -19.68
C GLU A 81 -6.88 4.34 -20.85
N THR A 82 -5.95 3.38 -20.83
CA THR A 82 -5.87 2.31 -21.85
C THR A 82 -6.90 1.18 -21.64
N GLY A 83 -7.65 1.19 -20.55
CA GLY A 83 -8.57 0.10 -20.19
C GLY A 83 -7.88 -1.16 -19.64
N GLY A 84 -6.55 -1.18 -19.50
CA GLY A 84 -5.82 -2.30 -18.89
C GLY A 84 -6.28 -2.60 -17.46
N MET A 85 -6.57 -1.56 -16.67
CA MET A 85 -7.19 -1.75 -15.36
C MET A 85 -8.55 -2.44 -15.45
N ALA A 86 -9.36 -2.14 -16.47
CA ALA A 86 -10.67 -2.78 -16.65
C ALA A 86 -10.53 -4.27 -16.97
N VAL A 87 -9.54 -4.66 -17.79
CA VAL A 87 -9.23 -6.07 -18.07
C VAL A 87 -8.78 -6.81 -16.81
N ILE A 88 -7.91 -6.19 -16.01
CA ILE A 88 -7.47 -6.74 -14.72
C ILE A 88 -8.69 -6.91 -13.79
N ARG A 89 -9.57 -5.91 -13.72
CA ARG A 89 -10.82 -5.97 -12.94
C ARG A 89 -11.76 -7.09 -13.42
N ALA A 90 -11.98 -7.20 -14.73
CA ALA A 90 -12.82 -8.24 -15.33
C ALA A 90 -12.27 -9.64 -15.06
N GLY A 91 -10.94 -9.80 -15.10
CA GLY A 91 -10.28 -11.06 -14.77
C GLY A 91 -10.58 -11.57 -13.35
N PHE A 92 -10.95 -10.68 -12.42
CA PHE A 92 -11.33 -11.03 -11.04
C PHE A 92 -12.79 -11.47 -10.89
N HIS A 93 -13.69 -10.99 -11.75
CA HIS A 93 -15.12 -11.32 -11.69
C HIS A 93 -15.37 -12.82 -11.88
N ASP A 94 -14.59 -13.47 -12.77
CA ASP A 94 -14.80 -14.87 -13.13
C ASP A 94 -13.98 -15.86 -12.28
N ILE A 95 -13.41 -15.42 -11.14
CA ILE A 95 -12.58 -16.29 -10.30
C ILE A 95 -13.42 -17.13 -9.34
N SER A 96 -14.32 -16.48 -8.60
CA SER A 96 -15.16 -17.13 -7.60
C SER A 96 -16.42 -16.31 -7.36
N PRO A 97 -17.60 -16.95 -7.18
CA PRO A 97 -18.82 -16.28 -6.78
C PRO A 97 -18.84 -15.91 -5.28
N ASP A 98 -17.89 -16.41 -4.49
CA ASP A 98 -17.83 -16.17 -3.04
C ASP A 98 -17.17 -14.83 -2.72
N ALA A 99 -17.91 -13.92 -2.08
CA ALA A 99 -17.42 -12.58 -1.77
C ALA A 99 -16.25 -12.60 -0.78
N ARG A 100 -16.10 -13.64 0.05
CA ARG A 100 -14.94 -13.79 0.95
C ARG A 100 -13.67 -14.04 0.15
N VAL A 101 -13.75 -14.93 -0.85
CA VAL A 101 -12.63 -15.23 -1.77
C VAL A 101 -12.27 -14.00 -2.60
N GLN A 102 -13.27 -13.28 -3.11
CA GLN A 102 -13.06 -12.02 -3.83
C GLN A 102 -12.36 -10.98 -2.95
N ALA A 103 -12.75 -10.84 -1.67
CA ALA A 103 -12.10 -9.93 -0.74
C ALA A 103 -10.62 -10.28 -0.51
N LEU A 104 -10.30 -11.56 -0.36
CA LEU A 104 -8.92 -12.02 -0.19
C LEU A 104 -8.07 -11.75 -1.45
N ILE A 105 -8.62 -11.98 -2.63
CA ILE A 105 -7.87 -11.77 -3.88
C ILE A 105 -7.72 -10.28 -4.19
N VAL A 106 -8.81 -9.52 -4.09
CA VAL A 106 -8.86 -8.11 -4.49
C VAL A 106 -8.33 -7.18 -3.42
N ALA A 107 -8.85 -7.26 -2.20
CA ALA A 107 -8.41 -6.37 -1.14
C ALA A 107 -7.02 -6.77 -0.65
N TRP A 108 -6.84 -8.04 -0.27
CA TRP A 108 -5.59 -8.45 0.36
C TRP A 108 -4.45 -8.59 -0.65
N LEU A 109 -4.56 -9.44 -1.67
CA LEU A 109 -3.44 -9.68 -2.59
C LEU A 109 -3.23 -8.55 -3.59
N PHE A 110 -4.27 -8.19 -4.35
CA PHE A 110 -4.18 -7.12 -5.34
C PHE A 110 -4.02 -5.73 -4.68
N GLY A 111 -4.66 -5.48 -3.53
CA GLY A 111 -4.38 -4.28 -2.76
C GLY A 111 -2.93 -4.20 -2.28
N SER A 112 -2.37 -5.29 -1.74
CA SER A 112 -0.94 -5.33 -1.35
C SER A 112 0.00 -5.08 -2.54
N PHE A 113 -0.37 -5.57 -3.72
CA PHE A 113 0.35 -5.29 -4.96
C PHE A 113 0.33 -3.81 -5.32
N MET A 114 -0.86 -3.19 -5.30
CA MET A 114 -1.01 -1.76 -5.59
C MET A 114 -0.27 -0.89 -4.55
N GLU A 115 -0.27 -1.28 -3.28
CA GLU A 115 0.50 -0.60 -2.23
C GLU A 115 2.01 -0.71 -2.51
N GLY A 116 2.51 -1.90 -2.85
CA GLY A 116 3.92 -2.09 -3.20
C GLY A 116 4.35 -1.27 -4.42
N ALA A 117 3.50 -1.19 -5.45
CA ALA A 117 3.80 -0.47 -6.69
C ALA A 117 3.74 1.06 -6.54
N ALA A 118 2.68 1.58 -5.92
CA ALA A 118 2.37 3.00 -5.91
C ALA A 118 2.41 3.64 -4.51
N GLY A 119 2.12 2.87 -3.45
CA GLY A 119 2.07 3.33 -2.06
C GLY A 119 0.97 4.36 -1.78
N PHE A 120 1.12 5.07 -0.65
CA PHE A 120 0.37 6.29 -0.31
C PHE A 120 -1.16 6.17 -0.35
N GLY A 121 -1.72 5.02 0.02
CA GLY A 121 -3.17 4.86 0.05
C GLY A 121 -3.80 4.42 -1.28
N THR A 122 -3.00 4.15 -2.31
CA THR A 122 -3.46 3.73 -3.65
C THR A 122 -4.47 2.57 -3.64
N PRO A 123 -4.32 1.52 -2.81
CA PRO A 123 -5.31 0.45 -2.69
C PRO A 123 -6.73 0.94 -2.41
N ALA A 124 -6.92 1.94 -1.56
CA ALA A 124 -8.25 2.49 -1.26
C ALA A 124 -8.89 3.12 -2.51
N ALA A 125 -8.08 3.77 -3.35
CA ALA A 125 -8.55 4.42 -4.57
C ALA A 125 -8.87 3.42 -5.71
N ILE A 126 -8.36 2.19 -5.65
CA ILE A 126 -8.46 1.21 -6.74
C ILE A 126 -9.22 -0.05 -6.33
N ALA A 127 -8.76 -0.73 -5.29
CA ALA A 127 -9.37 -1.97 -4.81
C ALA A 127 -10.77 -1.70 -4.25
N GLY A 128 -10.98 -0.55 -3.59
CA GLY A 128 -12.30 -0.13 -3.10
C GLY A 128 -13.36 -0.09 -4.21
N PRO A 129 -13.21 0.75 -5.26
CA PRO A 129 -14.15 0.78 -6.38
C PRO A 129 -14.31 -0.56 -7.11
N LEU A 130 -13.25 -1.37 -7.21
CA LEU A 130 -13.33 -2.71 -7.78
C LEU A 130 -14.23 -3.64 -6.94
N LEU A 131 -14.09 -3.64 -5.61
CA LEU A 131 -14.96 -4.42 -4.73
C LEU A 131 -16.43 -3.98 -4.86
N VAL A 132 -16.69 -2.66 -4.98
CA VAL A 132 -18.06 -2.16 -5.25
C VAL A 132 -18.59 -2.70 -6.58
N ALA A 133 -17.76 -2.71 -7.63
CA ALA A 133 -18.14 -3.27 -8.92
C ALA A 133 -18.41 -4.80 -8.87
N LEU A 134 -17.80 -5.51 -7.92
CA LEU A 134 -18.05 -6.92 -7.64
C LEU A 134 -19.30 -7.15 -6.77
N GLY A 135 -20.03 -6.10 -6.39
CA GLY A 135 -21.27 -6.18 -5.64
C GLY A 135 -21.13 -6.04 -4.12
N PHE A 136 -19.97 -5.58 -3.63
CA PHE A 136 -19.80 -5.30 -2.20
C PHE A 136 -20.55 -4.02 -1.81
N PRO A 137 -21.15 -3.96 -0.61
CA PRO A 137 -21.61 -2.70 -0.04
C PRO A 137 -20.47 -1.66 -0.04
N PRO A 138 -20.69 -0.39 -0.44
CA PRO A 138 -19.64 0.62 -0.52
C PRO A 138 -18.82 0.76 0.78
N LEU A 139 -19.48 0.74 1.93
CA LEU A 139 -18.78 0.78 3.22
C LEU A 139 -17.94 -0.48 3.48
N ALA A 140 -18.40 -1.67 3.07
CA ALA A 140 -17.64 -2.91 3.18
C ALA A 140 -16.40 -2.91 2.28
N ALA A 141 -16.52 -2.37 1.07
CA ALA A 141 -15.41 -2.18 0.14
C ALA A 141 -14.36 -1.22 0.72
N CYS A 142 -14.80 -0.07 1.26
CA CYS A 142 -13.92 0.88 1.95
C CYS A 142 -13.23 0.24 3.15
N ALA A 143 -13.97 -0.45 4.02
CA ALA A 143 -13.41 -1.13 5.18
C ALA A 143 -12.36 -2.18 4.77
N SER A 144 -12.66 -2.98 3.75
CA SER A 144 -11.74 -3.99 3.21
C SER A 144 -10.45 -3.36 2.69
N ALA A 145 -10.57 -2.29 1.90
CA ALA A 145 -9.42 -1.60 1.32
C ALA A 145 -8.59 -0.83 2.37
N LEU A 146 -9.16 -0.49 3.52
CA LEU A 146 -8.42 0.13 4.64
C LEU A 146 -7.76 -0.91 5.56
N ILE A 147 -8.42 -2.05 5.82
CA ILE A 147 -7.87 -3.13 6.66
C ILE A 147 -6.54 -3.67 6.11
N ILE A 148 -6.44 -3.77 4.79
CA ILE A 148 -5.25 -4.29 4.11
C ILE A 148 -4.09 -3.30 4.11
N GLN A 149 -4.32 -2.03 4.48
CA GLN A 149 -3.26 -1.03 4.70
C GLN A 149 -2.55 -1.26 6.02
N SER A 150 -1.94 -2.44 6.12
CA SER A 150 -1.22 -2.96 7.28
C SER A 150 0.12 -3.54 6.84
N THR A 151 0.24 -4.87 6.73
CA THR A 151 1.48 -5.59 6.36
C THR A 151 2.22 -5.05 5.13
N PRO A 152 1.56 -4.69 4.01
CA PRO A 152 2.30 -4.24 2.82
C PRO A 152 2.85 -2.81 2.90
N VAL A 153 2.34 -1.97 3.81
CA VAL A 153 2.57 -0.51 3.81
C VAL A 153 4.04 -0.15 4.05
N THR A 154 4.75 -0.91 4.89
CA THR A 154 6.16 -0.66 5.21
C THR A 154 7.08 -0.70 3.99
N PHE A 155 6.68 -1.45 2.96
CA PHE A 155 7.41 -1.53 1.70
C PHE A 155 6.64 -0.92 0.53
N GLY A 156 5.66 -0.06 0.84
CA GLY A 156 4.90 0.68 -0.14
C GLY A 156 5.77 1.63 -0.96
N ALA A 157 5.33 1.93 -2.18
CA ALA A 157 6.07 2.75 -3.13
C ALA A 157 7.55 2.32 -3.23
N VAL A 158 7.77 1.03 -3.49
CA VAL A 158 9.10 0.44 -3.68
C VAL A 158 10.04 0.66 -2.48
N GLY A 159 9.55 0.39 -1.26
CA GLY A 159 10.38 0.43 -0.05
C GLY A 159 10.70 1.81 0.52
N THR A 160 10.11 2.89 -0.02
CA THR A 160 10.39 4.26 0.42
C THR A 160 10.27 4.52 1.93
N PRO A 161 9.33 3.92 2.70
CA PRO A 161 9.29 4.13 4.15
C PRO A 161 10.54 3.62 4.88
N ILE A 162 11.16 2.54 4.39
CA ILE A 162 12.40 2.02 4.97
C ILE A 162 13.60 2.76 4.40
N ILE A 163 13.71 2.87 3.08
CA ILE A 163 14.91 3.40 2.42
C ILE A 163 15.09 4.88 2.72
N ILE A 164 14.02 5.67 2.53
CA ILE A 164 14.07 7.11 2.75
C ILE A 164 13.64 7.43 4.18
N GLY A 165 12.52 6.88 4.62
CA GLY A 165 11.98 7.20 5.94
C GLY A 165 12.94 6.82 7.08
N MET A 166 13.40 5.57 7.11
CA MET A 166 14.35 5.12 8.13
C MET A 166 15.79 5.49 7.78
N GLY A 167 16.18 5.40 6.51
CA GLY A 167 17.52 5.79 6.06
C GLY A 167 17.85 7.25 6.39
N GLU A 168 17.04 8.23 5.96
CA GLU A 168 17.35 9.63 6.26
C GLU A 168 17.26 9.94 7.76
N ALA A 169 16.35 9.30 8.49
CA ALA A 169 16.21 9.50 9.93
C ALA A 169 17.40 8.95 10.74
N LEU A 170 18.04 7.88 10.27
CA LEU A 170 19.19 7.25 10.91
C LEU A 170 20.53 7.69 10.30
N ASN A 171 20.52 8.57 9.30
CA ASN A 171 21.73 9.11 8.68
C ASN A 171 22.30 10.24 9.55
N VAL A 172 22.74 9.87 10.75
CA VAL A 172 23.28 10.78 11.76
C VAL A 172 24.67 10.30 12.23
N PRO A 173 25.59 11.19 12.63
CA PRO A 173 26.97 10.83 12.94
C PRO A 173 27.11 9.67 13.94
N SER A 174 26.28 9.67 14.99
CA SER A 174 26.32 8.63 16.02
C SER A 174 25.94 7.23 15.53
N VAL A 175 25.12 7.12 14.48
CA VAL A 175 24.77 5.83 13.87
C VAL A 175 25.83 5.43 12.85
N LEU A 176 26.32 6.40 12.06
CA LEU A 176 27.38 6.16 11.07
C LEU A 176 28.64 5.62 11.73
N GLU A 177 29.07 6.20 12.86
CA GLU A 177 30.22 5.68 13.63
C GLU A 177 30.07 4.21 14.03
N VAL A 178 28.86 3.81 14.46
CA VAL A 178 28.57 2.42 14.84
C VAL A 178 28.57 1.49 13.63
N VAL A 179 28.04 1.95 12.50
CA VAL A 179 27.99 1.18 11.25
C VAL A 179 29.39 1.04 10.62
N ASP A 180 30.19 2.11 10.61
CA ASP A 180 31.56 2.11 10.09
C ASP A 180 32.50 1.24 10.94
N ALA A 181 32.24 1.13 12.24
CA ALA A 181 32.92 0.17 13.12
C ALA A 181 32.49 -1.29 12.89
N SER A 182 31.42 -1.53 12.13
CA SER A 182 30.91 -2.85 11.77
C SER A 182 31.40 -3.27 10.38
N SER A 183 31.32 -4.57 10.06
CA SER A 183 31.65 -5.08 8.72
C SER A 183 30.50 -4.95 7.70
N VAL A 184 29.52 -4.10 7.96
CA VAL A 184 28.27 -3.98 7.20
C VAL A 184 28.14 -2.57 6.63
N THR A 185 27.85 -2.45 5.34
CA THR A 185 27.56 -1.16 4.69
C THR A 185 26.27 -0.54 5.23
N TYR A 186 26.15 0.80 5.22
CA TYR A 186 24.94 1.50 5.63
C TYR A 186 23.65 1.01 4.94
N ASP A 187 23.69 0.79 3.63
CA ASP A 187 22.57 0.22 2.87
C ASP A 187 22.12 -1.14 3.42
N ALA A 188 23.08 -2.02 3.71
CA ALA A 188 22.81 -3.34 4.27
C ALA A 188 22.30 -3.26 5.72
N PHE A 189 22.73 -2.26 6.49
CA PHE A 189 22.18 -1.97 7.81
C PHE A 189 20.69 -1.58 7.72
N ILE A 190 20.33 -0.63 6.84
CA ILE A 190 18.94 -0.23 6.61
C ILE A 190 18.10 -1.38 6.04
N ALA A 191 18.63 -2.13 5.08
CA ALA A 191 17.96 -3.33 4.56
C ALA A 191 17.71 -4.36 5.66
N GLY A 192 18.65 -4.52 6.60
CA GLY A 192 18.49 -5.37 7.77
C GLY A 192 17.42 -4.89 8.75
N ILE A 193 17.16 -3.58 8.85
CA ILE A 193 16.02 -3.05 9.60
C ILE A 193 14.71 -3.42 8.88
N GLY A 194 14.67 -3.23 7.56
CA GLY A 194 13.56 -3.65 6.71
C GLY A 194 13.25 -5.13 6.90
N ALA A 195 14.24 -6.01 6.79
CA ALA A 195 14.06 -7.46 6.95
C ALA A 195 13.50 -7.84 8.34
N ARG A 196 13.93 -7.16 9.40
CA ARG A 196 13.37 -7.36 10.76
C ARG A 196 11.93 -6.87 10.86
N ALA A 197 11.62 -5.71 10.28
CA ALA A 197 10.25 -5.20 10.21
C ALA A 197 9.35 -6.17 9.42
N ALA A 198 9.83 -6.72 8.30
CA ALA A 198 9.13 -7.74 7.53
C ALA A 198 8.82 -8.98 8.38
N THR A 199 9.75 -9.43 9.22
CA THR A 199 9.51 -10.58 10.12
C THR A 199 8.39 -10.30 11.13
N VAL A 200 8.32 -9.09 11.69
CA VAL A 200 7.22 -8.70 12.59
C VAL A 200 5.90 -8.64 11.81
N HIS A 201 5.92 -8.00 10.63
CA HIS A 201 4.73 -7.87 9.79
C HIS A 201 4.26 -9.20 9.20
N ALA A 202 5.14 -10.19 9.03
CA ALA A 202 4.78 -11.52 8.59
C ALA A 202 3.80 -12.17 9.57
N ILE A 203 4.03 -12.03 10.88
CA ILE A 203 3.14 -12.54 11.93
C ILE A 203 1.77 -11.86 11.83
N CYS A 204 1.75 -10.53 11.74
CA CYS A 204 0.52 -9.78 11.58
C CYS A 204 -0.20 -10.12 10.25
N GLY A 205 0.56 -10.29 9.17
CA GLY A 205 0.05 -10.56 7.83
C GLY A 205 -0.62 -11.93 7.70
N LEU A 206 -0.24 -12.88 8.54
CA LEU A 206 -0.98 -14.14 8.68
C LEU A 206 -2.38 -13.92 9.28
N LEU A 207 -2.58 -12.88 10.10
CA LEU A 207 -3.82 -12.59 10.80
C LEU A 207 -4.73 -11.60 10.04
N VAL A 208 -4.18 -10.74 9.18
CA VAL A 208 -4.95 -9.71 8.45
C VAL A 208 -6.07 -10.30 7.59
N PRO A 209 -5.87 -11.38 6.80
CA PRO A 209 -6.96 -12.06 6.10
C PRO A 209 -8.10 -12.51 7.00
N PHE A 210 -7.80 -12.99 8.22
CA PHE A 210 -8.81 -13.40 9.18
C PHE A 210 -9.57 -12.20 9.75
N MET A 211 -8.87 -11.10 10.04
CA MET A 211 -9.50 -9.85 10.48
C MET A 211 -10.44 -9.31 9.39
N LEU A 212 -9.99 -9.31 8.13
CA LEU A 212 -10.80 -8.92 6.98
C LEU A 212 -12.11 -9.74 6.91
N LEU A 213 -12.00 -11.07 6.96
CA LEU A 213 -13.17 -11.95 6.91
C LEU A 213 -14.07 -11.78 8.14
N ALA A 214 -13.49 -11.63 9.33
CA ALA A 214 -14.26 -11.43 10.56
C ALA A 214 -15.07 -10.12 10.53
N VAL A 215 -14.47 -9.03 10.03
CA VAL A 215 -15.15 -7.74 9.85
C VAL A 215 -16.23 -7.86 8.78
N LEU A 216 -15.94 -8.47 7.63
CA LEU A 216 -16.93 -8.71 6.57
C LEU A 216 -18.13 -9.52 7.08
N GLY A 217 -17.88 -10.63 7.76
CA GLY A 217 -18.93 -11.48 8.33
C GLY A 217 -19.76 -10.79 9.39
N ARG A 218 -19.10 -10.17 10.38
CA ARG A 218 -19.78 -9.59 11.53
C ARG A 218 -20.53 -8.31 11.21
N MET A 219 -19.93 -7.45 10.39
CA MET A 219 -20.53 -6.14 10.10
C MET A 219 -21.44 -6.19 8.89
N PHE A 220 -21.06 -6.92 7.83
CA PHE A 220 -21.72 -6.82 6.53
C PHE A 220 -22.42 -8.12 6.08
N GLY A 221 -22.19 -9.24 6.77
CA GLY A 221 -22.80 -10.52 6.45
C GLY A 221 -24.30 -10.60 6.72
N ARG A 222 -25.00 -11.44 5.95
CA ARG A 222 -26.44 -11.71 6.11
C ARG A 222 -26.81 -12.14 7.53
N ASP A 223 -25.96 -12.98 8.11
CA ASP A 223 -26.11 -13.57 9.43
C ASP A 223 -25.32 -12.83 10.52
N ARG A 224 -24.63 -11.73 10.17
CA ARG A 224 -23.76 -10.94 11.06
C ARG A 224 -22.78 -11.79 11.88
N SER A 225 -22.32 -12.90 11.29
CA SER A 225 -21.50 -13.90 11.95
C SER A 225 -20.07 -13.90 11.41
N ALA A 226 -19.12 -13.57 12.29
CA ALA A 226 -17.70 -13.75 11.99
C ALA A 226 -17.35 -15.23 11.76
N ARG A 227 -18.00 -16.16 12.47
CA ARG A 227 -17.73 -17.60 12.35
C ARG A 227 -18.05 -18.13 10.96
N THR A 228 -19.17 -17.69 10.40
CA THR A 228 -19.59 -18.07 9.05
C THR A 228 -18.63 -17.52 8.01
N ALA A 229 -18.21 -16.26 8.13
CA ALA A 229 -17.22 -15.71 7.21
C ALA A 229 -15.84 -16.38 7.36
N LEU A 230 -15.48 -16.79 8.58
CA LEU A 230 -14.22 -17.50 8.87
C LEU A 230 -14.27 -18.99 8.55
N SER A 231 -15.36 -19.56 8.03
CA SER A 231 -15.41 -21.00 7.73
C SER A 231 -14.39 -21.40 6.65
N ILE A 232 -14.09 -20.50 5.71
CA ILE A 232 -13.00 -20.67 4.71
C ILE A 232 -11.60 -20.37 5.27
N TRP A 233 -11.39 -20.53 6.58
CA TRP A 233 -10.09 -20.30 7.22
C TRP A 233 -8.91 -21.03 6.56
N PRO A 234 -9.03 -22.26 6.00
CA PRO A 234 -7.89 -22.90 5.37
C PRO A 234 -7.46 -22.14 4.11
N PHE A 235 -8.42 -21.65 3.33
CA PHE A 235 -8.16 -20.82 2.16
C PHE A 235 -7.61 -19.44 2.55
N ALA A 236 -8.13 -18.84 3.62
CA ALA A 236 -7.60 -17.57 4.14
C ALA A 236 -6.15 -17.69 4.59
N LEU A 237 -5.81 -18.77 5.32
CA LEU A 237 -4.43 -19.07 5.73
C LEU A 237 -3.54 -19.31 4.51
N PHE A 238 -4.02 -20.08 3.54
CA PHE A 238 -3.29 -20.34 2.29
C PHE A 238 -2.98 -19.04 1.55
N ALA A 239 -3.95 -18.14 1.40
CA ALA A 239 -3.75 -16.83 0.77
C ALA A 239 -2.77 -15.95 1.57
N ALA A 240 -2.82 -16.01 2.90
CA ALA A 240 -1.89 -15.29 3.77
C ALA A 240 -0.45 -15.80 3.59
N VAL A 241 -0.25 -17.11 3.65
CA VAL A 241 1.06 -17.76 3.52
C VAL A 241 1.64 -17.54 2.12
N ALA A 242 0.82 -17.64 1.07
CA ALA A 242 1.23 -17.40 -0.31
C ALA A 242 1.78 -15.98 -0.54
N PHE A 243 1.35 -15.01 0.28
CA PHE A 243 1.89 -13.66 0.30
C PHE A 243 3.10 -13.52 1.24
N VAL A 244 2.95 -13.91 2.50
CA VAL A 244 3.93 -13.67 3.57
C VAL A 244 5.25 -14.38 3.31
N VAL A 245 5.24 -15.60 2.76
CA VAL A 245 6.47 -16.35 2.52
C VAL A 245 7.34 -15.70 1.44
N PRO A 246 6.83 -15.41 0.22
CA PRO A 246 7.60 -14.69 -0.78
C PRO A 246 7.94 -13.26 -0.32
N TYR A 247 7.04 -12.56 0.38
CA TYR A 247 7.31 -11.24 0.98
C TYR A 247 8.53 -11.27 1.90
N LEU A 248 8.61 -12.25 2.81
CA LEU A 248 9.72 -12.37 3.74
C LEU A 248 11.01 -12.78 3.03
N ALA A 249 10.93 -13.71 2.08
CA ALA A 249 12.07 -14.12 1.28
C ALA A 249 12.67 -12.94 0.51
N VAL A 250 11.83 -12.11 -0.13
CA VAL A 250 12.27 -10.91 -0.85
C VAL A 250 12.91 -9.90 0.11
N ALA A 251 12.32 -9.68 1.29
CA ALA A 251 12.88 -8.75 2.29
C ALA A 251 14.28 -9.14 2.76
N TRP A 252 14.53 -10.44 2.95
CA TRP A 252 15.83 -10.96 3.41
C TRP A 252 16.86 -11.15 2.29
N LEU A 253 16.42 -11.50 1.08
CA LEU A 253 17.32 -11.87 -0.02
C LEU A 253 17.58 -10.72 -1.00
N LEU A 254 16.60 -9.85 -1.23
CA LEU A 254 16.65 -8.81 -2.25
C LEU A 254 16.61 -7.38 -1.67
N GLY A 255 16.10 -7.22 -0.44
CA GLY A 255 16.04 -5.93 0.25
C GLY A 255 14.62 -5.37 0.40
N PRO A 256 14.49 -4.14 0.95
CA PRO A 256 13.22 -3.53 1.31
C PRO A 256 12.40 -3.00 0.12
N GLU A 257 12.96 -2.95 -1.10
CA GLU A 257 12.29 -2.35 -2.25
C GLU A 257 11.02 -3.10 -2.70
N PHE A 258 11.07 -4.43 -2.70
CA PHE A 258 10.05 -5.25 -3.38
C PHE A 258 9.21 -6.23 -2.55
N PRO A 259 9.33 -6.35 -1.20
CA PRO A 259 8.57 -7.35 -0.45
C PRO A 259 7.08 -7.37 -0.77
N SER A 260 6.42 -6.21 -0.71
CA SER A 260 4.97 -6.10 -0.96
C SER A 260 4.61 -6.36 -2.43
N LEU A 261 5.40 -5.84 -3.37
CA LEU A 261 5.15 -5.95 -4.81
C LEU A 261 5.31 -7.40 -5.31
N LEU A 262 6.47 -8.00 -5.08
CA LEU A 262 6.76 -9.37 -5.53
C LEU A 262 6.02 -10.39 -4.70
N GLY A 263 5.88 -10.15 -3.38
CA GLY A 263 5.11 -11.01 -2.49
C GLY A 263 3.68 -11.22 -2.95
N SER A 264 3.01 -10.13 -3.30
CA SER A 264 1.63 -10.15 -3.80
C SER A 264 1.50 -10.68 -5.22
N LEU A 265 2.45 -10.39 -6.12
CA LEU A 265 2.43 -10.91 -7.48
C LEU A 265 2.55 -12.45 -7.49
N VAL A 266 3.49 -13.00 -6.70
CA VAL A 266 3.63 -14.46 -6.52
C VAL A 266 2.37 -15.04 -5.89
N ALA A 267 1.82 -14.39 -4.86
CA ALA A 267 0.59 -14.83 -4.22
C ALA A 267 -0.59 -14.84 -5.19
N LEU A 268 -0.78 -13.80 -6.01
CA LEU A 268 -1.83 -13.76 -7.03
C LEU A 268 -1.67 -14.90 -8.04
N ALA A 269 -0.45 -15.14 -8.52
CA ALA A 269 -0.15 -16.22 -9.46
C ALA A 269 -0.46 -17.62 -8.89
N ILE A 270 -0.41 -17.80 -7.57
CA ILE A 270 -0.70 -19.06 -6.88
C ILE A 270 -2.20 -19.16 -6.51
N VAL A 271 -2.74 -18.12 -5.86
CA VAL A 271 -4.05 -18.14 -5.22
C VAL A 271 -5.18 -18.02 -6.24
N VAL A 272 -5.01 -17.25 -7.32
CA VAL A 272 -6.06 -17.12 -8.35
C VAL A 272 -6.35 -18.46 -9.04
N PRO A 273 -5.35 -19.21 -9.54
CA PRO A 273 -5.61 -20.55 -10.10
C PRO A 273 -6.09 -21.57 -9.07
N ALA A 274 -5.73 -21.42 -7.80
CA ALA A 274 -6.21 -22.30 -6.73
C ALA A 274 -7.71 -22.06 -6.43
N ALA A 275 -8.12 -20.78 -6.30
CA ALA A 275 -9.51 -20.39 -6.14
C ALA A 275 -10.39 -20.87 -7.30
N ARG A 276 -9.94 -20.71 -8.55
CA ARG A 276 -10.67 -21.18 -9.73
C ARG A 276 -10.91 -22.69 -9.74
N ARG A 277 -10.08 -23.46 -9.05
CA ARG A 277 -10.20 -24.91 -8.92
C ARG A 277 -10.96 -25.35 -7.66
N GLY A 278 -11.46 -24.41 -6.85
CA GLY A 278 -12.12 -24.72 -5.58
C GLY A 278 -11.19 -25.23 -4.47
N PHE A 279 -9.87 -25.09 -4.62
CA PHE A 279 -8.90 -25.60 -3.64
C PHE A 279 -9.16 -25.00 -2.26
N LEU A 280 -9.37 -25.85 -1.24
CA LEU A 280 -9.71 -25.46 0.14
C LEU A 280 -11.05 -24.69 0.29
N LEU A 281 -11.93 -24.80 -0.70
CA LEU A 281 -13.28 -24.20 -0.70
C LEU A 281 -14.38 -25.28 -0.78
N ASP A 282 -14.00 -26.56 -0.87
CA ASP A 282 -14.94 -27.67 -1.01
C ASP A 282 -15.86 -27.80 0.22
N GLY A 283 -17.17 -27.90 -0.03
CA GLY A 283 -18.17 -28.13 1.01
C GLY A 283 -18.67 -26.88 1.73
N GLU A 284 -18.09 -25.71 1.47
CA GLU A 284 -18.57 -24.44 2.01
C GLU A 284 -19.62 -23.80 1.09
N PRO A 285 -20.76 -23.34 1.63
CA PRO A 285 -21.74 -22.62 0.82
C PRO A 285 -21.15 -21.29 0.34
N VAL A 286 -21.53 -20.87 -0.86
CA VAL A 286 -21.15 -19.57 -1.41
C VAL A 286 -21.66 -18.48 -0.47
N TRP A 287 -20.74 -17.68 0.06
CA TRP A 287 -21.08 -16.58 0.93
C TRP A 287 -21.23 -15.28 0.14
N THR A 288 -22.39 -14.65 0.25
CA THR A 288 -22.70 -13.36 -0.39
C THR A 288 -23.37 -12.42 0.60
N PHE A 289 -23.36 -11.13 0.28
CA PHE A 289 -24.11 -10.12 1.02
C PHE A 289 -25.62 -10.33 0.91
N ALA A 290 -26.38 -9.66 1.78
CA ALA A 290 -27.83 -9.57 1.65
C ALA A 290 -28.22 -8.84 0.34
N PRO A 291 -29.45 -9.00 -0.16
CA PRO A 291 -29.99 -8.14 -1.21
C PRO A 291 -29.78 -6.66 -0.88
N THR A 292 -29.58 -5.82 -1.89
CA THR A 292 -29.30 -4.39 -1.72
C THR A 292 -30.41 -3.63 -0.99
N GLU A 293 -31.63 -4.14 -1.04
CA GLU A 293 -32.82 -3.61 -0.34
C GLU A 293 -32.71 -3.76 1.18
N ASP A 294 -31.97 -4.77 1.65
CA ASP A 294 -31.78 -5.08 3.06
C ASP A 294 -30.51 -4.42 3.64
N TRP A 295 -29.79 -3.62 2.84
CA TRP A 295 -28.58 -2.94 3.31
C TRP A 295 -28.92 -1.77 4.24
N GLU A 296 -28.13 -1.60 5.30
CA GLU A 296 -28.26 -0.42 6.14
C GLU A 296 -28.00 0.85 5.30
N PRO A 297 -28.79 1.92 5.47
CA PRO A 297 -28.60 3.16 4.71
C PRO A 297 -27.18 3.71 4.81
N THR A 298 -26.55 3.54 5.97
CA THR A 298 -25.16 3.96 6.28
C THR A 298 -24.11 3.24 5.44
N TRP A 299 -24.42 2.10 4.83
CA TRP A 299 -23.48 1.35 3.99
C TRP A 299 -23.42 1.90 2.57
N THR A 300 -24.47 2.64 2.18
CA THR A 300 -24.62 3.29 0.90
C THR A 300 -24.44 4.79 1.06
N SER A 301 -23.91 5.47 0.05
CA SER A 301 -24.06 6.92 -0.01
C SER A 301 -25.42 7.25 -0.61
N GLU A 302 -26.04 8.36 -0.19
CA GLU A 302 -27.34 8.87 -0.70
C GLU A 302 -27.35 9.11 -2.24
N GLY A 303 -26.24 8.87 -2.96
CA GLY A 303 -26.15 8.92 -4.41
C GLY A 303 -25.96 7.58 -5.14
N THR A 304 -25.93 6.43 -4.44
CA THR A 304 -25.63 5.13 -5.08
C THR A 304 -26.87 4.50 -5.74
N THR A 305 -28.08 4.75 -5.25
CA THR A 305 -29.33 4.21 -5.83
C THR A 305 -29.67 4.81 -7.20
N THR A 306 -29.27 6.06 -7.47
CA THR A 306 -29.56 6.69 -8.77
C THR A 306 -28.67 6.16 -9.90
N SER A 307 -27.48 5.61 -9.60
CA SER A 307 -26.53 5.14 -10.62
C SER A 307 -26.93 3.85 -11.32
N ARG A 308 -27.88 3.08 -10.76
CA ARG A 308 -28.30 1.80 -11.34
C ARG A 308 -29.44 1.96 -12.35
N GLU A 309 -30.34 2.93 -12.17
CA GLU A 309 -31.43 3.23 -13.11
C GLU A 309 -31.06 4.30 -14.16
N THR A 310 -30.10 5.18 -13.89
CA THR A 310 -29.64 6.16 -14.92
C THR A 310 -28.61 5.60 -15.91
N ASN A 311 -28.15 4.36 -15.74
CA ASN A 311 -27.21 3.74 -16.69
C ASN A 311 -27.84 3.34 -18.03
N GLU A 312 -29.17 3.38 -18.19
CA GLU A 312 -29.84 3.22 -19.48
C GLU A 312 -30.13 4.55 -20.21
N SER A 313 -29.98 5.71 -19.57
CA SER A 313 -30.38 7.01 -20.17
C SER A 313 -29.38 8.16 -20.05
N ARG A 314 -28.18 7.93 -19.50
CA ARG A 314 -27.11 8.94 -19.43
C ARG A 314 -25.78 8.45 -20.01
N SER A 315 -25.79 8.03 -21.28
CA SER A 315 -24.59 8.08 -22.12
C SER A 315 -24.34 9.54 -22.53
N SER A 316 -23.42 10.25 -21.86
CA SER A 316 -22.65 11.38 -22.46
C SER A 316 -21.75 12.20 -21.52
N SER A 317 -21.66 11.98 -20.20
CA SER A 317 -20.75 12.84 -19.39
C SER A 317 -20.18 12.26 -18.08
N GLY A 318 -20.19 10.94 -17.92
CA GLY A 318 -19.53 10.24 -16.80
C GLY A 318 -19.04 8.85 -17.20
N GLU A 319 -18.75 8.67 -18.49
CA GLU A 319 -18.32 7.39 -19.04
C GLU A 319 -16.90 7.07 -18.58
N LEU A 320 -16.76 5.98 -17.83
CA LEU A 320 -15.57 5.13 -17.89
C LEU A 320 -15.18 4.98 -19.37
N PRO A 321 -13.90 5.12 -19.77
CA PRO A 321 -13.54 4.93 -21.16
C PRO A 321 -14.06 3.57 -21.63
N GLY A 322 -15.03 3.59 -22.55
CA GLY A 322 -15.50 2.40 -23.25
C GLY A 322 -14.33 1.74 -23.99
N PRO A 323 -14.46 0.47 -24.38
CA PRO A 323 -13.35 -0.31 -24.90
C PRO A 323 -12.83 0.32 -26.20
N VAL A 324 -11.64 0.93 -26.14
CA VAL A 324 -10.90 1.30 -27.34
C VAL A 324 -10.28 0.04 -27.92
N HIS A 325 -11.00 -0.52 -28.90
CA HIS A 325 -10.53 -1.34 -30.03
C HIS A 325 -9.22 -2.11 -29.84
N GLY A 326 -9.39 -3.37 -29.45
CA GLY A 326 -8.37 -4.38 -29.29
C GLY A 326 -8.55 -5.04 -27.94
N GLU A 327 -8.98 -6.29 -27.89
CA GLU A 327 -9.02 -7.07 -26.65
C GLU A 327 -7.59 -7.11 -26.08
N ILE A 328 -7.29 -6.19 -25.15
CA ILE A 328 -6.03 -6.23 -24.43
C ILE A 328 -6.06 -7.51 -23.61
N GLY A 329 -5.30 -8.52 -24.05
CA GLY A 329 -5.20 -9.77 -23.31
C GLY A 329 -4.67 -9.52 -21.89
N LEU A 330 -5.03 -10.40 -20.95
CA LEU A 330 -4.65 -10.28 -19.54
C LEU A 330 -3.14 -10.05 -19.36
N LEU A 331 -2.30 -10.79 -20.08
CA LEU A 331 -0.84 -10.62 -20.04
C LEU A 331 -0.39 -9.22 -20.45
N ARG A 332 -1.02 -8.63 -21.46
CA ARG A 332 -0.69 -7.27 -21.95
C ARG A 332 -1.13 -6.22 -20.93
N ALA A 333 -2.25 -6.44 -20.25
CA ALA A 333 -2.72 -5.58 -19.17
C ALA A 333 -1.77 -5.58 -17.95
N TRP A 334 -1.19 -6.74 -17.61
CA TRP A 334 -0.19 -6.88 -16.54
C TRP A 334 1.23 -6.49 -16.95
N SER A 335 1.52 -6.42 -18.25
CA SER A 335 2.88 -6.23 -18.77
C SER A 335 3.61 -5.00 -18.22
N PRO A 336 2.99 -3.81 -18.03
CA PRO A 336 3.74 -2.65 -17.56
C PRO A 336 4.29 -2.83 -16.14
N TYR A 337 3.53 -3.50 -15.25
CA TYR A 337 4.01 -3.82 -13.91
C TYR A 337 5.01 -4.97 -13.90
N ILE A 338 4.83 -5.98 -14.76
CA ILE A 338 5.81 -7.08 -14.90
C ILE A 338 7.15 -6.52 -15.41
N VAL A 339 7.12 -5.61 -16.39
CA VAL A 339 8.30 -4.93 -16.93
C VAL A 339 8.96 -4.07 -15.86
N ALA A 340 8.18 -3.25 -15.14
CA ALA A 340 8.71 -2.44 -14.04
C ALA A 340 9.39 -3.31 -12.97
N ALA A 341 8.72 -4.38 -12.51
CA ALA A 341 9.27 -5.32 -11.55
C ALA A 341 10.53 -6.02 -12.09
N SER A 342 10.54 -6.42 -13.36
CA SER A 342 11.69 -7.07 -13.99
C SER A 342 12.90 -6.15 -14.08
N ILE A 343 12.72 -4.91 -14.57
CA ILE A 343 13.77 -3.90 -14.63
C ILE A 343 14.36 -3.66 -13.24
N LEU A 344 13.49 -3.52 -12.25
CA LEU A 344 13.88 -3.27 -10.86
C LEU A 344 14.65 -4.43 -10.22
N VAL A 345 14.22 -5.68 -10.46
CA VAL A 345 14.98 -6.86 -10.01
C VAL A 345 16.34 -6.91 -10.70
N ILE A 346 16.38 -6.69 -12.02
CA ILE A 346 17.62 -6.73 -12.82
C ILE A 346 18.61 -5.66 -12.37
N THR A 347 18.17 -4.43 -12.09
CA THR A 347 19.04 -3.35 -11.60
C THR A 347 19.56 -3.57 -10.18
N ARG A 348 19.03 -4.56 -9.46
CA ARG A 348 19.46 -4.94 -8.11
C ARG A 348 20.24 -6.25 -8.05
N LEU A 349 20.44 -6.93 -9.18
CA LEU A 349 21.34 -8.08 -9.25
C LEU A 349 22.79 -7.60 -9.13
N TYR A 350 23.46 -7.97 -8.03
CA TYR A 350 24.87 -7.64 -7.76
C TYR A 350 25.85 -8.09 -8.85
N VAL A 351 25.45 -9.05 -9.69
CA VAL A 351 26.26 -9.57 -10.79
C VAL A 351 26.34 -8.58 -11.97
N LEU A 352 25.41 -7.63 -12.07
CA LEU A 352 25.33 -6.67 -13.17
C LEU A 352 25.74 -5.27 -12.71
N PRO A 353 26.60 -4.53 -13.45
CA PRO A 353 27.05 -3.19 -13.07
C PRO A 353 25.99 -2.08 -13.27
N LEU A 354 24.74 -2.45 -13.55
CA LEU A 354 23.65 -1.53 -13.91
C LEU A 354 23.36 -0.50 -12.81
N ARG A 355 23.42 -0.92 -11.55
CA ARG A 355 23.23 -0.02 -10.40
C ARG A 355 24.26 1.12 -10.42
N GLY A 356 25.54 0.78 -10.61
CA GLY A 356 26.63 1.76 -10.63
C GLY A 356 26.51 2.74 -11.79
N TRP A 357 26.05 2.28 -12.96
CA TRP A 357 25.80 3.16 -14.10
C TRP A 357 24.66 4.14 -13.85
N LEU A 358 23.54 3.66 -13.29
CA LEU A 358 22.38 4.51 -12.98
C LEU A 358 22.68 5.53 -11.88
N GLN A 359 23.56 5.19 -10.94
CA GLN A 359 23.97 6.07 -9.84
C GLN A 359 25.21 6.93 -10.16
N SER A 360 25.72 6.86 -11.40
CA SER A 360 26.92 7.61 -11.79
C SER A 360 26.70 9.13 -11.87
N VAL A 361 25.44 9.56 -11.98
CA VAL A 361 25.05 10.97 -11.97
C VAL A 361 24.34 11.25 -10.67
N GLU A 362 25.04 11.92 -9.76
CA GLU A 362 24.50 12.34 -8.48
C GLU A 362 24.44 13.87 -8.43
N LEU A 363 23.27 14.40 -8.05
CA LEU A 363 23.09 15.82 -7.78
C LEU A 363 23.06 15.98 -6.26
N THR A 364 24.22 16.26 -5.67
CA THR A 364 24.32 16.57 -4.24
C THR A 364 24.28 18.07 -4.00
N TRP A 365 23.54 18.49 -2.98
CA TRP A 365 23.63 19.84 -2.44
C TRP A 365 24.20 19.76 -1.03
N GLU A 366 25.52 19.91 -0.95
CA GLU A 366 26.25 19.94 0.31
C GLU A 366 26.20 21.34 0.95
N SER A 367 26.36 21.38 2.28
CA SER A 367 26.48 22.62 3.06
C SER A 367 25.30 23.58 2.87
N ILE A 368 24.06 23.08 3.04
CA ILE A 368 22.85 23.90 2.99
C ILE A 368 22.98 25.01 4.03
N LEU A 369 23.03 26.26 3.58
CA LEU A 369 23.22 27.44 4.42
C LEU A 369 24.48 27.39 5.32
N GLY A 370 25.52 26.66 4.90
CA GLY A 370 26.76 26.50 5.67
C GLY A 370 26.68 25.52 6.84
N THR A 371 25.58 24.77 6.94
CA THR A 371 25.42 23.69 7.92
C THR A 371 25.69 22.33 7.27
N SER A 372 26.41 21.45 7.98
CA SER A 372 26.77 20.10 7.53
C SER A 372 25.67 19.08 7.78
#